data_AF-A0A0X3BPQ1-F1
#
_entry.id   AF-A0A0X3BPQ1-F1
#
_cell.length_a   1.000
_cell.length_b   1.000
_cell.length_c   1.000
_cell.angle_alpha   90.00
_cell.angle_beta   90.00
_cell.angle_gamma   90.00
#
_symmetry.space_group_name_H-M   'P 1'
#
loop_
_entity.id
_entity.type
_entity.pdbx_description
1 polymer ?
#
loop_
_entity_poly.entity_id
_entity_poly.type
_entity_poly.pdbx_seq_one_letter_code
_entity_poly.pdbx_strand_id
1 'polypeptide(L)' 'MVTAEVVIALDGGGEITSVITKKAVENLGLTVGKKVYAVVKSTEVMVAVD' A
#
# COMPACT_ATOMS: atom_id res chain seq x y z
N MET A 1 4.63 -7.89 -17.36
CA MET A 1 4.52 -7.74 -15.89
C MET A 1 3.17 -7.10 -15.62
N VAL A 2 2.34 -7.69 -14.75
CA VAL A 2 1.02 -7.14 -14.41
C VAL A 2 1.09 -6.56 -13.02
N THR A 3 0.78 -5.28 -12.90
CA THR A 3 0.66 -4.58 -11.62
C THR A 3 -0.77 -4.66 -11.10
N ALA A 4 -0.91 -4.41 -9.80
CA ALA A 4 -2.18 -4.29 -9.11
C ALA A 4 -2.09 -3.07 -8.18
N GLU A 5 -3.19 -2.34 -8.10
CA GLU A 5 -3.38 -1.27 -7.14
C GLU A 5 -4.00 -1.86 -5.86
N VAL A 6 -3.43 -1.50 -4.71
CA VAL A 6 -3.91 -1.89 -3.38
C VAL A 6 -4.17 -0.62 -2.60
N VAL A 7 -5.42 -0.42 -2.20
CA VAL A 7 -5.86 0.70 -1.38
C VAL A 7 -6.00 0.24 0.06
N ILE A 8 -5.32 0.91 0.98
CA ILE A 8 -5.30 0.62 2.41
C ILE A 8 -6.01 1.77 3.12
N ALA A 9 -7.19 1.49 3.69
CA ALA A 9 -7.87 2.45 4.56
C ALA A 9 -7.17 2.55 5.92
N LEU A 10 -7.05 3.77 6.44
CA LEU A 10 -6.48 4.05 7.76
C LEU A 10 -7.59 4.28 8.79
N ASP A 11 -7.37 3.84 10.03
CA ASP A 11 -8.36 3.93 11.12
C ASP A 11 -8.79 5.38 11.42
N GLY A 12 -7.91 6.36 11.17
CA GLY A 12 -8.17 7.80 11.38
C GLY A 12 -8.81 8.51 10.18
N GLY A 13 -9.22 7.77 9.16
CA GLY A 13 -9.59 8.32 7.86
C GLY A 13 -8.37 8.54 6.96
N GLY A 14 -8.63 8.57 5.65
CA GLY A 14 -7.59 8.60 4.62
C GLY A 14 -7.18 7.22 4.12
N GLU A 15 -6.44 7.21 3.03
CA GLU A 15 -6.05 6.00 2.31
C GLU A 15 -4.59 6.07 1.89
N ILE A 16 -3.92 4.91 1.87
CA ILE A 16 -2.61 4.74 1.23
C ILE A 16 -2.81 3.84 0.00
N THR A 17 -2.40 4.34 -1.16
CA THR A 17 -2.38 3.57 -2.40
C THR A 17 -0.99 3.01 -2.65
N SER A 18 -0.90 1.70 -2.88
CA SER A 18 0.33 1.02 -3.28
C SER A 18 0.12 0.32 -4.62
N VAL A 19 1.12 0.39 -5.49
CA VAL A 19 1.15 -0.37 -6.74
C VAL A 19 2.22 -1.43 -6.62
N ILE A 20 1.79 -2.70 -6.59
CA ILE A 20 2.69 -3.86 -6.50
C ILE A 20 2.40 -4.84 -7.63
N THR A 21 3.19 -5.90 -7.76
CA THR A 21 2.90 -6.94 -8.77
C THR A 21 1.67 -7.76 -8.36
N LYS A 22 0.88 -8.20 -9.34
CA LYS A 22 -0.25 -9.12 -9.09
C LYS A 22 0.19 -10.39 -8.36
N LYS A 23 1.38 -10.91 -8.69
CA LYS A 23 1.98 -12.07 -8.01
C LYS A 23 2.26 -11.81 -6.52
N ALA A 24 2.63 -10.58 -6.14
CA ALA A 24 2.80 -10.23 -4.72
C ALA A 24 1.47 -10.21 -3.97
N VAL A 25 0.39 -9.69 -4.60
CA VAL A 25 -0.97 -9.75 -4.04
C VAL A 25 -1.37 -11.20 -3.76
N GLU A 26 -1.16 -12.09 -4.72
CA GLU A 26 -1.45 -13.52 -4.61
C GLU A 26 -0.60 -14.19 -3.53
N ASN A 27 0.72 -13.98 -3.54
CA ASN A 27 1.65 -14.57 -2.56
C ASN A 27 1.38 -14.13 -1.12
N LEU A 28 0.99 -12.87 -0.91
CA LEU A 28 0.64 -12.32 0.41
C LEU A 28 -0.81 -12.65 0.82
N GLY A 29 -1.59 -13.24 -0.09
CA GLY A 29 -3.00 -13.54 0.12
C GLY A 29 -3.80 -12.31 0.51
N LEU A 30 -3.58 -11.17 -0.15
CA LEU A 30 -4.28 -9.93 0.13
C LEU A 30 -5.74 -10.04 -0.31
N THR A 31 -6.65 -9.64 0.56
CA THR A 31 -8.09 -9.60 0.32
C THR A 31 -8.69 -8.35 0.95
N VAL A 32 -9.82 -7.88 0.42
CA VAL A 32 -10.56 -6.77 1.03
C VAL A 32 -10.91 -7.12 2.48
N GLY A 33 -10.74 -6.16 3.39
CA GLY A 33 -10.98 -6.33 4.82
C GLY A 33 -9.83 -6.97 5.61
N LYS A 34 -8.77 -7.44 4.94
CA LYS A 34 -7.58 -7.97 5.63
C LYS A 34 -6.78 -6.82 6.24
N LYS A 35 -6.42 -6.92 7.52
CA LYS A 35 -5.46 -6.00 8.15
C LYS A 35 -4.07 -6.21 7.57
N VAL A 36 -3.40 -5.11 7.23
CA VAL A 36 -2.09 -5.09 6.57
C VAL A 36 -1.23 -3.96 7.12
N TYR A 37 0.05 -3.99 6.80
CA TYR A 37 0.98 -2.89 7.06
C TYR A 37 1.41 -2.25 5.74
N ALA A 38 1.30 -0.93 5.64
CA ALA A 38 2.00 -0.19 4.60
C ALA A 38 3.45 0.04 5.06
N VAL A 39 4.42 -0.38 4.26
CA VAL A 39 5.84 -0.20 4.55
C VAL A 39 6.45 0.68 3.47
N VAL A 40 6.98 1.84 3.86
CA VAL A 40 7.66 2.77 2.96
C VAL A 40 9.10 2.93 3.42
N LYS A 41 10.05 2.83 2.49
CA LYS A 41 11.46 3.05 2.78
C LYS A 41 11.66 4.52 3.15
N SER A 42 12.44 4.78 4.20
CA SER A 42 12.63 6.14 4.74
C SER A 42 13.09 7.16 3.70
N THR A 43 13.96 6.75 2.78
CA THR A 43 14.50 7.63 1.72
C THR A 43 13.53 7.94 0.58
N GLU A 44 12.34 7.32 0.57
CA GLU A 44 11.32 7.49 -0.50
C GLU A 44 10.16 8.39 -0.05
N VAL A 45 10.24 8.94 1.16
CA VAL A 45 9.27 9.93 1.67
C VAL A 45 9.85 11.33 1.51
N MET A 46 9.17 12.16 0.72
CA MET A 46 9.50 13.58 0.59
C MET A 46 8.79 14.39 1.68
N VAL A 47 9.46 15.43 2.17
CA VAL A 47 8.91 16.36 3.18
C VAL A 47 9.02 17.77 2.63
N ALA A 48 7.94 18.55 2.76
CA ALA A 48 7.88 19.95 2.35
C ALA A 48 7.24 20.79 3.46
N VAL A 49 7.57 22.08 3.48
CA VAL A 49 6.96 23.12 4.32
C VAL A 49 6.55 24.28 3.41
N ASP A 50 5.68 25.16 3.90
CA ASP A 50 5.22 26.35 3.18
C ASP A 50 6.29 27.44 3.04
#